data_AF-A0AAD8C5J8-F1
#
_entry.id   AF-A0AAD8C5J8-F1
#
_cell.length_a   1.000
_cell.length_b   1.000
_cell.length_c   1.000
_cell.angle_alpha   90.00
_cell.angle_beta   90.00
_cell.angle_gamma   90.00
#
_symmetry.space_group_name_H-M   'P 1'
#
loop_
_entity.id
_entity.type
_entity.pdbx_description
1 polymer ?
#
loop_
_entity_poly.entity_id
_entity_poly.type
_entity_poly.pdbx_seq_one_letter_code
_entity_poly.pdbx_strand_id
1 'polypeptide(L)'
;MEPTSCKKCGSQINVKKCARCQIVSYCSRQCQRDDYTNHRDICVLFAEFNAAKNRLTEQQRKLLLENPWYMGHSYFIESLPDSFRYKMLGQRIVVILKIISNMQSDEEGFRFVNVSDVTNKVTTLRFRLQDSDEVDSLKYKLRVGTFVAIVQARLSVYSYMDKASEIVIENLKQVEFIRGT
;
A
#
# COMPACT_ATOMS: atom_id res chain seq x y z
N MET A 1 -0.17 -2.11 18.18
CA MET A 1 -0.31 -1.01 19.16
C MET A 1 -1.77 -0.87 19.54
N GLU A 2 -2.03 -0.93 20.84
CA GLU A 2 -3.33 -0.62 21.45
C GLU A 2 -3.68 0.86 21.24
N PRO A 3 -4.96 1.22 21.09
CA PRO A 3 -5.37 2.61 20.97
C PRO A 3 -5.14 3.35 22.30
N THR A 4 -4.17 4.27 22.34
CA THR A 4 -3.71 4.90 23.59
C THR A 4 -4.45 6.19 23.95
N SER A 5 -5.07 6.87 22.98
CA SER A 5 -5.82 8.11 23.23
C SER A 5 -6.86 8.40 22.16
N CYS A 6 -7.90 9.12 22.56
CA CYS A 6 -8.92 9.66 21.67
C CYS A 6 -8.33 10.75 20.78
N LYS A 7 -8.44 10.60 19.46
CA LYS A 7 -7.94 11.59 18.50
C LYS A 7 -8.59 12.98 18.66
N LYS A 8 -9.84 13.04 19.11
CA LYS A 8 -10.60 14.28 19.25
C LYS A 8 -10.34 15.03 20.55
N CYS A 9 -10.31 14.33 21.68
CA CYS A 9 -10.27 14.96 23.02
C CYS A 9 -9.10 14.49 23.90
N GLY A 10 -8.23 13.60 23.42
CA GLY A 10 -7.06 13.11 24.16
C GLY A 10 -7.35 12.10 25.27
N SER A 11 -8.62 11.85 25.61
CA SER A 11 -9.00 10.88 26.65
C SER A 11 -8.38 9.50 26.40
N GLN A 12 -7.84 8.89 27.45
CA GLN A 12 -7.28 7.53 27.43
C GLN A 12 -8.28 6.47 27.91
N ILE A 13 -9.50 6.88 28.25
CA ILE A 13 -10.54 6.00 28.82
C ILE A 13 -11.46 5.50 27.70
N ASN A 14 -11.76 4.20 27.70
CA ASN A 14 -12.69 3.55 26.77
C ASN A 14 -12.40 3.84 25.28
N VAL A 15 -11.12 4.00 24.94
CA VAL A 15 -10.70 4.33 23.59
C VAL A 15 -10.83 3.10 22.68
N LYS A 16 -11.57 3.24 21.59
CA LYS A 16 -11.77 2.19 20.59
C LYS A 16 -11.31 2.68 19.22
N LYS A 17 -10.72 1.78 18.43
CA LYS A 17 -10.36 2.07 17.03
C LYS A 17 -11.62 2.32 16.20
N CYS A 18 -11.51 3.20 15.21
CA CYS A 18 -12.53 3.38 14.19
C CYS A 18 -12.80 2.04 13.50
N ALA A 19 -14.05 1.57 13.57
CA ALA A 19 -14.44 0.26 13.05
C ALA A 19 -14.11 0.07 11.55
N ARG A 20 -14.13 1.17 10.79
CA ARG A 20 -13.92 1.18 9.34
C ARG A 20 -12.44 1.14 8.95
N CYS A 21 -11.63 2.08 9.42
CA CYS A 21 -10.22 2.18 9.00
C CYS A 21 -9.22 1.55 9.96
N GLN A 22 -9.59 1.35 11.23
CA GLN A 22 -8.74 0.82 12.30
C GLN A 22 -7.45 1.64 12.60
N ILE A 23 -7.36 2.88 12.12
CA ILE A 23 -6.16 3.76 12.30
C ILE A 23 -6.30 4.71 13.47
N VAL A 24 -7.36 5.49 13.48
CA VAL A 24 -7.65 6.48 14.52
C VAL A 24 -8.55 5.87 15.57
N SER A 25 -8.52 6.43 16.77
CA SER A 25 -9.26 5.88 17.91
C SER A 25 -10.01 6.98 18.65
N TYR A 26 -11.16 6.63 19.20
CA TYR A 26 -12.09 7.56 19.86
C TYR A 26 -12.66 6.94 21.13
N CYS A 27 -12.89 7.76 22.15
CA CYS A 27 -13.56 7.31 23.39
C CYS A 27 -15.08 7.19 23.22
N SER A 28 -15.67 7.80 22.19
CA SER A 28 -17.12 7.79 21.95
C SER A 28 -17.47 7.98 20.47
N ARG A 29 -18.71 7.60 20.11
CA ARG A 29 -19.28 7.89 18.77
C ARG A 29 -19.40 9.39 18.50
N GLN A 30 -19.61 10.21 19.54
CA GLN A 30 -19.67 11.66 19.40
C GLN A 30 -18.31 12.21 18.96
N CYS A 31 -17.23 11.84 19.66
CA CYS A 31 -15.87 12.23 19.28
C CYS A 31 -15.49 11.78 17.87
N GLN A 32 -15.95 10.60 17.43
CA GLN A 32 -15.76 10.15 16.06
C GLN A 32 -16.52 11.01 15.04
N ARG A 33 -17.77 11.38 15.32
CA ARG A 33 -18.58 12.25 14.45
C ARG A 33 -17.98 13.66 14.35
N ASP A 34 -17.56 14.23 15.48
CA ASP A 34 -16.97 15.57 15.55
C ASP A 34 -15.60 15.68 14.87
N ASP A 35 -14.92 14.55 14.66
CA ASP A 35 -13.67 14.46 13.90
C ASP A 35 -13.90 14.02 12.45
N TYR A 36 -15.12 13.61 12.08
CA TYR A 36 -15.37 12.94 10.81
C TYR A 36 -14.96 13.80 9.61
N THR A 37 -15.20 15.12 9.64
CA THR A 37 -14.78 16.02 8.56
C THR A 37 -13.27 15.96 8.29
N ASN A 38 -12.45 15.82 9.33
CA ASN A 38 -10.99 15.72 9.21
C ASN A 38 -10.53 14.28 8.92
N HIS A 39 -11.26 13.30 9.45
CA HIS A 39 -10.92 11.89 9.36
C HIS A 39 -11.38 11.23 8.06
N ARG A 40 -12.45 11.74 7.42
CA ARG A 40 -13.20 11.07 6.35
C ARG A 40 -12.31 10.52 5.24
N ASP A 41 -11.43 11.33 4.68
CA ASP A 41 -10.64 10.92 3.52
C ASP A 41 -9.64 9.82 3.89
N ILE A 42 -8.93 9.99 5.01
CA ILE A 42 -8.06 8.95 5.59
C ILE A 42 -8.88 7.69 5.93
N CYS A 43 -10.11 7.84 6.42
CA CYS A 43 -10.98 6.72 6.75
C CYS A 43 -11.28 5.86 5.53
N VAL A 44 -11.65 6.51 4.42
CA VAL A 44 -11.99 5.84 3.16
C VAL A 44 -10.77 5.12 2.61
N LEU A 45 -9.63 5.82 2.49
CA LEU A 45 -8.39 5.26 1.95
C LEU A 45 -7.95 4.01 2.72
N PHE A 46 -7.79 4.13 4.04
CA PHE A 46 -7.33 3.00 4.84
C PHE A 46 -8.35 1.84 4.88
N ALA A 47 -9.65 2.12 4.75
CA ALA A 47 -10.66 1.07 4.65
C ALA A 47 -10.55 0.28 3.34
N GLU A 48 -10.30 0.95 2.22
CA GLU A 48 -10.07 0.27 0.93
C GLU A 48 -8.82 -0.62 0.99
N PHE A 49 -7.71 -0.11 1.54
CA PHE A 49 -6.48 -0.89 1.71
C PHE A 49 -6.67 -2.03 2.72
N ASN A 50 -7.45 -1.85 3.79
CA ASN A 50 -7.78 -2.95 4.70
C ASN A 50 -8.60 -4.05 4.01
N ALA A 51 -9.56 -3.67 3.16
CA ALA A 51 -10.32 -4.63 2.37
C ALA A 51 -9.40 -5.40 1.40
N ALA A 52 -8.44 -4.73 0.76
CA ALA A 52 -7.43 -5.40 -0.06
C ALA A 52 -6.54 -6.35 0.76
N LYS A 53 -6.08 -5.93 1.95
CA LYS A 53 -5.29 -6.76 2.88
C LYS A 53 -6.00 -8.05 3.28
N ASN A 54 -7.31 -7.98 3.51
CA ASN A 54 -8.11 -9.15 3.90
C ASN A 54 -8.24 -10.20 2.79
N ARG A 55 -7.86 -9.88 1.55
CA ARG A 55 -7.86 -10.80 0.41
C ARG A 55 -6.49 -11.46 0.17
N LEU A 56 -5.46 -11.07 0.92
CA LEU A 56 -4.16 -11.74 0.88
C LEU A 56 -4.28 -13.18 1.43
N THR A 57 -3.45 -14.07 0.90
CA THR A 57 -3.26 -15.40 1.49
C THR A 57 -2.66 -15.28 2.89
N GLU A 58 -2.80 -16.32 3.71
CA GLU A 58 -2.25 -16.33 5.06
C GLU A 58 -0.73 -16.08 5.06
N GLN A 59 0.00 -16.70 4.12
CA GLN A 59 1.44 -16.52 3.97
C GLN A 59 1.81 -15.07 3.64
N GLN A 60 1.10 -14.42 2.74
CA GLN A 60 1.34 -13.02 2.38
C GLN A 60 0.98 -12.06 3.51
N ARG A 61 -0.15 -12.31 4.18
CA ARG A 61 -0.57 -11.54 5.36
C ARG A 61 0.47 -11.66 6.47
N LYS A 62 1.05 -12.86 6.64
CA LYS A 62 2.15 -13.09 7.58
C LYS A 62 3.35 -12.22 7.21
N LEU A 63 3.81 -12.24 5.95
CA LEU A 63 4.93 -11.39 5.49
C LEU A 63 4.65 -9.89 5.64
N LEU A 64 3.40 -9.46 5.46
CA LEU A 64 2.98 -8.06 5.66
C LEU A 64 3.04 -7.64 7.15
N LEU A 65 2.76 -8.56 8.07
CA LEU A 65 2.65 -8.31 9.52
C LEU A 65 3.88 -8.73 10.32
N GLU A 66 4.73 -9.60 9.77
CA GLU A 66 5.94 -10.14 10.41
C GLU A 66 6.98 -9.06 10.65
N ASN A 67 6.94 -7.98 9.86
CA ASN A 67 7.84 -6.87 10.02
C ASN A 67 7.33 -5.94 11.13
N PRO A 68 7.91 -5.96 12.34
CA PRO A 68 7.36 -5.24 13.49
C PRO A 68 7.36 -3.72 13.30
N TRP A 69 8.15 -3.24 12.33
CA TRP A 69 8.33 -1.84 12.01
C TRP A 69 7.46 -1.37 10.84
N TYR A 70 6.96 -2.31 10.02
CA TYR A 70 6.02 -2.02 8.94
C TYR A 70 4.63 -2.37 9.44
N MET A 71 3.86 -1.36 9.85
CA MET A 71 2.53 -1.52 10.46
C MET A 71 1.45 -2.12 9.51
N GLY A 72 1.86 -2.77 8.42
CA GLY A 72 0.97 -3.39 7.44
C GLY A 72 0.06 -2.37 6.75
N HIS A 73 0.47 -1.10 6.66
CA HIS A 73 -0.35 -0.03 6.09
C HIS A 73 -0.01 0.27 4.63
N SER A 74 0.93 -0.46 4.03
CA SER A 74 1.26 -0.33 2.59
C SER A 74 1.75 1.07 2.19
N TYR A 75 2.64 1.65 2.99
CA TYR A 75 3.34 2.89 2.67
C TYR A 75 4.44 2.66 1.63
N PHE A 76 4.73 3.66 0.79
CA PHE A 76 6.04 3.73 0.14
C PHE A 76 7.14 3.89 1.19
N ILE A 77 8.35 3.39 0.89
CA ILE A 77 9.51 3.55 1.78
C ILE A 77 9.78 5.04 2.06
N GLU A 78 9.65 5.87 1.03
CA GLU A 78 9.82 7.32 1.16
C GLU A 78 8.74 7.99 2.03
N SER A 79 7.64 7.32 2.33
CA SER A 79 6.66 7.79 3.31
C SER A 79 7.02 7.38 4.74
N LEU A 80 8.01 6.49 4.93
CA LEU A 80 8.52 6.09 6.24
C LEU A 80 9.61 7.06 6.73
N PRO A 81 9.74 7.30 8.06
CA PRO A 81 10.87 8.03 8.62
C PRO A 81 12.23 7.37 8.30
N ASP A 82 13.30 8.16 8.19
CA ASP A 82 14.64 7.69 7.79
C ASP A 82 15.16 6.51 8.62
N SER A 83 14.96 6.56 9.94
CA SER A 83 15.34 5.50 10.87
C SER A 83 14.68 4.14 10.55
N PHE A 84 13.55 4.14 9.86
CA PHE A 84 12.87 2.94 9.38
C PHE A 84 13.30 2.56 7.97
N ARG A 85 13.60 3.53 7.09
CA ARG A 85 14.05 3.26 5.71
C ARG A 85 15.24 2.32 5.68
N TYR A 86 16.27 2.60 6.49
CA TYR A 86 17.48 1.75 6.55
C TYR A 86 17.21 0.33 7.05
N LYS A 87 16.25 0.15 7.96
CA LYS A 87 15.86 -1.16 8.49
C LYS A 87 15.08 -2.00 7.49
N MET A 88 14.42 -1.36 6.52
CA MET A 88 13.68 -2.03 5.45
C MET A 88 14.60 -2.51 4.32
N LEU A 89 15.85 -2.04 4.25
CA LEU A 89 16.75 -2.38 3.15
C LEU A 89 17.11 -3.86 3.16
N GLY A 90 16.99 -4.50 2.01
CA GLY A 90 17.23 -5.94 1.86
C GLY A 90 16.13 -6.83 2.43
N GLN A 91 15.11 -6.27 3.10
CA GLN A 91 13.97 -7.03 3.57
C GLN A 91 13.01 -7.35 2.44
N ARG A 92 12.43 -8.55 2.47
CA ARG A 92 11.36 -8.96 1.57
C ARG A 92 10.03 -8.59 2.22
N ILE A 93 9.48 -7.44 1.84
CA ILE A 93 8.18 -7.00 2.33
C ILE A 93 7.09 -7.25 1.29
N VAL A 94 5.85 -7.29 1.77
CA VAL A 94 4.66 -7.19 0.92
C VAL A 94 4.20 -5.73 0.94
N VAL A 95 4.04 -5.13 -0.23
CA VAL A 95 3.46 -3.79 -0.38
C VAL A 95 2.19 -3.91 -1.22
N ILE A 96 1.08 -3.36 -0.72
CA ILE A 96 -0.16 -3.28 -1.49
C ILE A 96 -0.28 -1.88 -2.07
N LEU A 97 -0.50 -1.76 -3.38
CA LEU A 97 -0.65 -0.48 -4.05
C LEU A 97 -1.96 -0.46 -4.84
N LYS A 98 -2.54 0.71 -5.03
CA LYS A 98 -3.76 0.89 -5.85
C LYS A 98 -3.37 1.37 -7.23
N ILE A 99 -3.86 0.73 -8.29
CA ILE A 99 -3.67 1.19 -9.67
C ILE A 99 -4.56 2.41 -9.91
N ILE A 100 -3.98 3.51 -10.38
CA ILE A 100 -4.68 4.78 -10.59
C ILE A 100 -4.62 5.30 -12.04
N SER A 101 -3.88 4.64 -12.93
CA SER A 101 -3.91 4.94 -14.37
C SER A 101 -4.17 3.70 -15.21
N ASN A 102 -4.60 3.93 -16.45
CA ASN A 102 -4.60 2.90 -17.48
C ASN A 102 -3.16 2.49 -17.81
N MET A 103 -3.01 1.25 -18.31
CA MET A 103 -1.74 0.72 -18.77
C MET A 103 -1.22 1.50 -19.97
N GLN A 104 0.05 1.88 -19.90
CA GLN A 104 0.79 2.57 -20.95
C GLN A 104 1.96 1.70 -21.40
N SER A 105 2.57 2.07 -22.53
CA SER A 105 3.78 1.46 -23.06
C SER A 105 4.74 2.54 -23.53
N ASP A 106 6.03 2.29 -23.41
CA ASP A 106 7.06 3.16 -23.98
C ASP A 106 7.78 2.50 -25.17
N GLU A 107 8.70 3.25 -25.77
CA GLU A 107 9.49 2.85 -26.94
C GLU A 107 10.41 1.65 -26.65
N GLU A 108 10.81 1.46 -25.40
CA GLU A 108 11.63 0.33 -24.95
C GLU A 108 10.80 -0.94 -24.70
N GLY A 109 9.48 -0.87 -24.90
CA GLY A 109 8.59 -2.01 -24.79
C GLY A 109 8.14 -2.32 -23.36
N PHE A 110 8.43 -1.46 -22.37
CA PHE A 110 7.87 -1.63 -21.04
C PHE A 110 6.35 -1.47 -21.06
N ARG A 111 5.68 -2.08 -20.08
CA ARG A 111 4.29 -1.77 -19.75
C ARG A 111 4.26 -1.14 -18.38
N PHE A 112 3.49 -0.08 -18.19
CA PHE A 112 3.49 0.61 -16.90
C PHE A 112 2.14 1.21 -16.53
N VAL A 113 1.93 1.37 -15.23
CA VAL A 113 0.78 2.04 -14.62
C VAL A 113 1.25 2.92 -13.47
N ASN A 114 0.54 4.02 -13.23
CA ASN A 114 0.68 4.77 -11.99
C ASN A 114 -0.05 4.03 -10.88
N VAL A 115 0.60 3.95 -9.73
CA VAL A 115 0.08 3.31 -8.53
C VAL A 115 0.22 4.24 -7.33
N SER A 116 -0.70 4.12 -6.38
CA SER A 116 -0.65 4.89 -5.14
C SER A 116 -0.53 4.03 -3.90
N ASP A 117 0.16 4.58 -2.88
CA ASP A 117 0.17 4.03 -1.53
C ASP A 117 -1.08 4.45 -0.74
N VAL A 118 -1.20 4.00 0.52
CA VAL A 118 -2.36 4.33 1.37
C VAL A 118 -2.50 5.83 1.69
N THR A 119 -1.45 6.61 1.45
CA THR A 119 -1.40 8.07 1.67
C THR A 119 -1.63 8.87 0.38
N ASN A 120 -2.03 8.20 -0.71
CA ASN A 120 -2.18 8.77 -2.06
C ASN A 120 -0.88 9.30 -2.68
N LYS A 121 0.29 8.96 -2.15
CA LYS A 121 1.51 9.21 -2.90
C LYS A 121 1.53 8.33 -4.13
N VAL A 122 2.10 8.83 -5.23
CA VAL A 122 2.10 8.15 -6.53
C VAL A 122 3.51 7.74 -6.96
N THR A 123 3.65 6.55 -7.53
CA THR A 123 4.82 6.08 -8.31
C THR A 123 4.35 5.39 -9.58
N THR A 124 5.32 5.04 -10.43
CA THR A 124 5.10 4.18 -11.60
C THR A 124 5.48 2.73 -11.27
N LEU A 125 4.59 1.78 -11.57
CA LEU A 125 4.90 0.35 -11.59
C LEU A 125 5.18 -0.06 -13.03
N ARG A 126 6.43 -0.46 -13.32
CA ARG A 126 6.91 -0.82 -14.66
C ARG A 126 7.11 -2.34 -14.75
N PHE A 127 6.66 -2.93 -15.84
CA PHE A 127 6.79 -4.36 -16.14
C PHE A 127 7.74 -4.54 -17.32
N ARG A 128 8.81 -5.30 -17.09
CA ARG A 128 9.77 -5.73 -18.12
C ARG A 128 9.62 -7.22 -18.35
N LEU A 129 8.62 -7.60 -19.13
CA LEU A 129 8.33 -8.99 -19.44
C LEU A 129 8.89 -9.37 -20.81
N GLN A 130 9.44 -10.57 -20.92
CA GLN A 130 9.99 -11.10 -22.17
C GLN A 130 8.98 -11.97 -22.93
N ASP A 131 7.95 -12.47 -22.26
CA ASP A 131 6.94 -13.40 -22.79
C ASP A 131 5.67 -12.64 -23.23
N SER A 132 5.25 -12.83 -24.49
CA SER A 132 4.07 -12.19 -25.07
C SER A 132 2.77 -12.60 -24.39
N ASP A 133 2.66 -13.85 -23.93
CA ASP A 133 1.45 -14.35 -23.27
C ASP A 133 1.29 -13.71 -21.88
N GLU A 134 2.40 -13.48 -21.19
CA GLU A 134 2.40 -12.75 -19.92
C GLU A 134 1.95 -11.29 -20.11
N VAL A 135 2.42 -10.63 -21.18
CA VAL A 135 2.03 -9.25 -21.54
C VAL A 135 0.54 -9.16 -21.86
N ASP A 136 -0.02 -10.10 -22.59
CA ASP A 136 -1.46 -10.10 -22.88
C ASP A 136 -2.30 -10.40 -21.64
N SER A 137 -1.82 -11.26 -20.74
CA SER A 137 -2.49 -11.50 -19.45
C SER A 137 -2.52 -10.25 -18.56
N LEU A 138 -1.51 -9.38 -18.65
CA LEU A 138 -1.41 -8.16 -17.85
C LEU A 138 -2.49 -7.14 -18.21
N LYS A 139 -2.86 -7.02 -19.49
CA LYS A 139 -3.90 -6.07 -19.96
C LYS A 139 -5.20 -6.20 -19.17
N TYR A 140 -5.59 -7.42 -18.83
CA TYR A 140 -6.83 -7.68 -18.12
C TYR A 140 -6.72 -7.48 -16.60
N LYS A 141 -5.50 -7.50 -16.05
CA LYS A 141 -5.20 -7.38 -14.62
C LYS A 141 -4.90 -5.94 -14.20
N LEU A 142 -4.31 -5.13 -15.10
CA LEU A 142 -3.92 -3.74 -14.85
C LEU A 142 -5.07 -2.76 -15.10
N ARG A 143 -6.08 -2.78 -14.21
CA ARG A 143 -7.23 -1.87 -14.29
C ARG A 143 -7.20 -0.84 -13.17
N VAL A 144 -7.59 0.39 -13.47
CA VAL A 144 -7.80 1.45 -12.47
C VAL A 144 -8.71 0.96 -11.35
N GLY A 145 -8.31 1.21 -10.09
CA GLY A 145 -9.00 0.77 -8.88
C GLY A 145 -8.61 -0.63 -8.40
N THR A 146 -7.89 -1.42 -9.21
CA THR A 146 -7.37 -2.73 -8.80
C THR A 146 -6.21 -2.55 -7.82
N PHE A 147 -6.12 -3.45 -6.84
CA PHE A 147 -5.00 -3.47 -5.92
C PHE A 147 -3.96 -4.49 -6.38
N VAL A 148 -2.69 -4.17 -6.19
CA VAL A 148 -1.56 -5.04 -6.50
C VAL A 148 -0.74 -5.26 -5.25
N ALA A 149 -0.51 -6.51 -4.89
CA ALA A 149 0.43 -6.89 -3.85
C ALA A 149 1.76 -7.27 -4.50
N ILE A 150 2.81 -6.55 -4.16
CA ILE A 150 4.16 -6.88 -4.61
C ILE A 150 4.78 -7.74 -3.52
N VAL A 151 4.95 -9.03 -3.82
CA VAL A 151 5.46 -10.05 -2.93
C VAL A 151 6.97 -10.13 -3.09
N GLN A 152 7.71 -10.08 -1.97
CA GLN A 152 9.17 -10.07 -1.98
C GLN A 152 9.76 -8.91 -2.78
N ALA A 153 9.12 -7.74 -2.74
CA ALA A 153 9.65 -6.54 -3.37
C ALA A 153 11.09 -6.32 -2.88
N ARG A 154 12.07 -6.42 -3.78
CA ARG A 154 13.43 -6.01 -3.45
C ARG A 154 13.45 -4.51 -3.54
N LEU A 155 13.33 -3.88 -2.39
CA LEU A 155 13.47 -2.44 -2.27
C LEU A 155 14.94 -2.08 -2.51
N SER A 156 15.32 -1.90 -3.77
CA SER A 156 16.57 -1.23 -4.13
C SER A 156 16.38 0.24 -3.83
N VAL A 157 17.17 0.78 -2.90
CA VAL A 157 17.32 2.22 -2.76
C VAL A 157 17.95 2.68 -4.05
N TYR A 158 17.14 3.16 -4.98
CA TYR A 158 17.64 4.08 -5.98
C TYR A 158 17.98 5.34 -5.19
N SER A 159 19.27 5.43 -4.86
CA SER A 159 20.08 6.61 -4.58
C SER A 159 19.36 7.76 -3.87
N TYR A 160 19.91 8.21 -2.73
CA TYR A 160 19.61 9.52 -2.13
C TYR A 160 19.70 10.71 -3.12
N MET A 161 20.24 10.50 -4.33
CA MET A 161 20.35 11.49 -5.39
C MET A 161 19.41 11.25 -6.59
N ASP A 162 18.81 10.05 -6.74
CA ASP A 162 17.78 9.79 -7.76
C ASP A 162 16.42 9.61 -7.11
N LYS A 163 15.52 10.55 -7.39
CA LYS A 163 14.11 10.55 -6.99
C LYS A 163 13.30 9.46 -7.72
N ALA A 164 13.85 8.25 -7.89
CA ALA A 164 13.20 7.21 -8.68
C ALA A 164 11.96 6.69 -7.94
N SER A 165 10.83 7.25 -8.36
CA SER A 165 9.46 6.94 -7.99
C SER A 165 8.95 5.79 -8.86
N GLU A 166 9.78 4.75 -9.03
CA GLU A 166 9.52 3.65 -9.95
C GLU A 166 9.80 2.30 -9.30
N ILE A 167 8.87 1.36 -9.49
CA ILE A 167 9.01 -0.03 -9.07
C ILE A 167 9.07 -0.87 -10.34
N VAL A 168 10.20 -1.54 -10.57
CA VAL A 168 10.39 -2.40 -11.74
C VAL A 168 10.12 -3.86 -11.38
N ILE A 169 9.22 -4.48 -12.14
CA ILE A 169 8.87 -5.90 -12.04
C ILE A 169 9.43 -6.62 -13.25
N GLU A 170 10.40 -7.49 -13.01
CA GLU A 170 11.04 -8.32 -14.04
C GLU A 170 10.41 -9.71 -14.15
N ASN A 171 9.60 -10.12 -13.16
CA ASN A 171 8.97 -11.43 -13.12
C ASN A 171 7.60 -11.35 -12.42
N LEU A 172 6.54 -11.84 -13.09
CA LEU A 172 5.18 -11.81 -12.54
C LEU A 172 5.00 -12.63 -11.26
N LYS A 173 5.89 -13.57 -10.93
CA LYS A 173 5.88 -14.27 -9.63
C LYS A 173 6.09 -13.34 -8.44
N GLN A 174 6.61 -12.13 -8.66
CA GLN A 174 6.76 -11.10 -7.63
C GLN A 174 5.47 -10.31 -7.39
N VAL A 175 4.42 -10.54 -8.18
CA VAL A 175 3.22 -9.69 -8.19
C VAL A 175 1.95 -10.53 -8.13
N GLU A 176 1.11 -10.20 -7.16
CA GLU A 176 -0.24 -10.73 -7.06
C GLU A 176 -1.28 -9.63 -7.22
N PHE A 177 -2.26 -9.88 -8.09
CA PHE A 177 -3.32 -8.93 -8.38
C PHE A 177 -4.53 -9.23 -7.49
N ILE A 178 -4.85 -8.27 -6.62
CA ILE A 178 -6.02 -8.32 -5.75
C ILE A 178 -7.15 -7.61 -6.50
N ARG A 179 -8.07 -8.40 -7.05
CA ARG A 179 -9.26 -7.84 -7.71
C ARG A 179 -10.04 -6.97 -6.71
N GLY A 180 -10.30 -5.73 -7.12
CA GLY A 180 -11.36 -4.92 -6.53
C GLY A 180 -12.71 -5.52 -6.89
N THR A 181 -13.70 -5.35 -6.01
CA THR A 181 -15.12 -5.54 -6.35
C THR A 181 -15.57 -4.45 -7.30
#